data_AF-A0A2V9MUE2-F1
#
_entry.id   AF-A0A2V9MUE2-F1
#
_cell.length_a   1.000
_cell.length_b   1.000
_cell.length_c   1.000
_cell.angle_alpha   90.00
_cell.angle_beta   90.00
_cell.angle_gamma   90.00
#
_symmetry.space_group_name_H-M   'P 1'
#
loop_
_entity.id
_entity.type
_entity.pdbx_description
1 polymer ?
#
loop_
_entity_poly.entity_id
_entity_poly.type
_entity_poly.pdbx_seq_one_letter_code
_entity_poly.pdbx_strand_id
1 'polypeptide(L)' 'MIRSYQGISPTIPSSCFVDDSAQIIGDVVLGEHASVWM' A
#
# COMPACT_ATOMS: atom_id res chain seq x y z
N MET A 1 5.66 -5.63 -1.64
CA MET A 1 6.60 -4.52 -1.97
C MET A 1 5.89 -3.16 -2.09
N ILE A 2 6.29 -2.19 -1.28
CA ILE A 2 5.76 -0.83 -1.26
C ILE A 2 6.84 0.13 -1.77
N ARG A 3 6.53 1.00 -2.74
CA ARG A 3 7.49 1.95 -3.34
C ARG A 3 6.89 3.33 -3.61
N SER A 4 7.74 4.35 -3.54
CA SER A 4 7.40 5.68 -4.02
C SER A 4 7.44 5.79 -5.56
N TYR A 5 6.63 6.66 -6.14
CA TYR A 5 6.70 7.08 -7.55
C TYR A 5 6.64 8.59 -7.64
N GLN A 6 7.58 9.19 -8.38
CA GLN A 6 7.71 10.66 -8.50
C GLN A 6 7.75 11.40 -7.14
N GLY A 7 8.37 10.79 -6.14
CA GLY A 7 8.45 11.35 -4.78
C GLY A 7 7.20 11.13 -3.90
N ILE A 8 6.14 10.52 -4.44
CA ILE A 8 4.90 10.24 -3.71
C ILE A 8 4.92 8.80 -3.22
N SER A 9 4.67 8.60 -1.92
CA SER A 9 4.58 7.28 -1.29
C SER A 9 3.14 6.92 -0.95
N PRO A 10 2.77 5.62 -1.00
CA PRO A 10 1.44 5.19 -0.59
C PRO A 10 1.12 5.55 0.86
N THR A 11 -0.14 5.87 1.13
CA THR A 11 -0.67 6.04 2.49
C THR A 11 -1.38 4.76 2.91
N ILE A 12 -0.82 4.05 3.88
CA ILE A 12 -1.30 2.75 4.34
C ILE A 12 -1.50 2.80 5.86
N PRO A 13 -2.74 2.75 6.35
CA PRO A 13 -3.03 2.61 7.78
C PRO A 13 -2.41 1.33 8.35
N SER A 14 -1.99 1.37 9.63
CA SER A 14 -1.42 0.20 10.32
C SER A 14 -2.40 -0.96 10.49
N SER A 15 -3.71 -0.71 10.34
CA SER A 15 -4.76 -1.73 10.35
C SER A 15 -4.81 -2.60 9.09
N CYS A 16 -4.11 -2.19 8.03
CA CYS A 16 -4.17 -2.89 6.75
C CYS A 16 -3.29 -4.13 6.76
N PHE A 17 -3.77 -5.17 6.07
CA PHE A 17 -2.95 -6.31 5.70
C PHE A 17 -2.47 -6.15 4.25
N VAL A 18 -1.17 -6.32 4.02
CA VAL A 18 -0.56 -6.32 2.70
C VAL A 18 0.30 -7.57 2.60
N ASP A 19 -0.07 -8.47 1.69
CA ASP A 19 0.75 -9.64 1.40
C ASP A 19 2.15 -9.22 0.91
N ASP A 20 3.19 -9.97 1.30
CA ASP A 20 4.58 -9.63 0.99
C ASP A 20 4.84 -9.51 -0.53
N SER A 21 4.15 -10.33 -1.33
CA SER A 21 4.27 -10.32 -2.78
C SER A 21 3.62 -9.08 -3.42
N ALA A 22 2.53 -8.55 -2.83
CA ALA A 22 1.71 -7.49 -3.41
C ALA A 22 2.51 -6.22 -3.73
N GLN A 23 2.15 -5.50 -4.81
CA GLN A 23 2.85 -4.28 -5.23
C GLN A 23 1.97 -3.05 -5.02
N ILE A 24 2.43 -2.06 -4.23
CA ILE A 24 1.73 -0.78 -4.01
C ILE A 24 2.69 0.37 -4.32
N ILE A 25 2.35 1.23 -5.28
CA ILE A 25 3.29 2.17 -5.89
C ILE A 25 2.65 3.54 -6.11
N GLY A 26 3.28 4.60 -5.61
CA GLY A 26 2.90 5.99 -5.93
C GLY A 26 1.75 6.54 -5.09
N ASP A 27 0.91 7.36 -5.72
CA ASP A 27 -0.24 8.03 -5.08
C ASP A 27 -1.41 7.05 -4.89
N VAL A 28 -1.35 6.29 -3.80
CA VAL A 28 -2.34 5.27 -3.43
C VAL A 28 -2.73 5.47 -1.96
N VAL A 29 -4.02 5.38 -1.67
CA VAL A 29 -4.56 5.46 -0.31
C VAL A 29 -5.35 4.20 -0.01
N LEU A 30 -4.97 3.47 1.05
CA LEU A 30 -5.78 2.38 1.60
C LEU A 30 -6.67 2.91 2.73
N GLY A 31 -7.91 2.41 2.77
CA GLY A 31 -8.80 2.63 3.91
C GLY A 31 -8.44 1.72 5.09
N GLU A 32 -8.90 2.08 6.29
CA GLU A 32 -8.73 1.25 7.48
C GLU A 32 -9.30 -0.17 7.25
N HIS A 33 -8.64 -1.17 7.83
CA HIS A 33 -8.99 -2.60 7.73
C HIS A 33 -9.03 -3.19 6.31
N ALA A 34 -8.50 -2.50 5.30
CA ALA A 34 -8.34 -3.08 3.97
C ALA A 34 -7.32 -4.24 3.95
N SER A 35 -7.51 -5.19 3.05
CA SER A 35 -6.56 -6.28 2.78
C SER A 35 -6.20 -6.31 1.30
N VAL A 36 -4.90 -6.30 0.98
CA VAL A 36 -4.37 -6.41 -0.37
C VAL A 36 -3.67 -7.76 -0.53
N TRP A 37 -4.16 -8.54 -1.50
CA TRP A 37 -3.67 -9.87 -1.85
C TRP A 37 -3.10 -9.88 -3.28
N MET A 38 -2.35 -10.92 -3.63
CA MET A 38 -1.88 -11.22 -4.99
C MET A 38 -2.42 -12.58 -5.45
#